data_AF-A0A1J5MG84-F1
#
_entry.id   AF-A0A1J5MG84-F1
#
_cell.length_a   1.000
_cell.length_b   1.000
_cell.length_c   1.000
_cell.angle_alpha   90.00
_cell.angle_beta   90.00
_cell.angle_gamma   90.00
#
_symmetry.space_group_name_H-M   'P 1'
#
loop_
_entity.id
_entity.type
_entity.pdbx_description
1 polymer ?
#
loop_
_entity_poly.entity_id
_entity_poly.type
_entity_poly.pdbx_seq_one_letter_code
_entity_poly.pdbx_strand_id
1 'polypeptide(L)'
;MAAPAELTLGEIRTLAYAGDFTGLETRLSALREKPLVKSNDYSNLRRLMSVFEPSDPRMVAFVEAWPETVNDSSFAHSARSFFLRRGAWGMRGEAYAKCTPPQALEVHHNMIQQATAHARCALELDEDFILASDALLLPFFRAKLGRTGLQTYRDRSVP
;
A
#
# COMPACT_ATOMS: atom_id res chain seq x y z
N MET A 1 24.26 21.49 -13.33
CA MET A 1 24.09 20.46 -12.29
C MET A 1 22.73 19.84 -12.48
N ALA A 2 22.64 18.54 -12.76
CA ALA A 2 21.37 17.86 -12.98
C ALA A 2 20.60 17.76 -11.65
N ALA A 3 19.30 18.05 -11.67
CA ALA A 3 18.44 17.81 -10.52
C ALA A 3 18.53 16.33 -10.12
N PRO A 4 18.56 15.97 -8.81
CA PRO A 4 18.55 14.58 -8.40
C PRO A 4 17.30 13.91 -8.99
N ALA A 5 17.51 12.82 -9.73
CA ALA A 5 16.43 12.10 -10.41
C ALA A 5 15.30 11.80 -9.41
N GLU A 6 14.13 12.37 -9.68
CA GLU A 6 12.93 12.15 -8.88
C GLU A 6 12.52 10.67 -9.03
N LEU A 7 12.43 9.95 -7.91
CA LEU A 7 12.09 8.52 -7.94
C LEU A 7 10.74 8.32 -8.64
N THR A 8 10.74 7.54 -9.71
CA THR A 8 9.53 7.24 -10.47
C THR A 8 8.98 5.85 -10.14
N LEU A 9 7.70 5.62 -10.49
CA LEU A 9 7.08 4.28 -10.38
C LEU A 9 7.83 3.22 -11.19
N GLY A 10 8.37 3.60 -12.36
CA GLY A 10 9.14 2.70 -13.22
C GLY A 10 10.47 2.27 -12.59
N GLU A 11 11.14 3.19 -11.91
CA GLU A 11 12.37 2.89 -11.18
C GLU A 11 12.11 1.99 -9.98
N ILE A 12 11.03 2.23 -9.22
CA ILE A 12 10.65 1.31 -8.12
C ILE A 12 10.39 -0.09 -8.65
N ARG A 13 9.68 -0.25 -9.77
CA ARG A 13 9.48 -1.57 -10.40
C ARG A 13 10.80 -2.21 -10.80
N THR A 14 11.72 -1.43 -11.37
CA THR A 14 13.02 -1.93 -11.80
C THR A 14 13.83 -2.44 -10.61
N LEU A 15 13.87 -1.68 -9.51
CA LEU A 15 14.53 -2.09 -8.26
C LEU A 15 13.86 -3.32 -7.63
N ALA A 16 12.53 -3.35 -7.60
CA ALA A 16 11.77 -4.48 -7.07
C ALA A 16 12.03 -5.77 -7.88
N TYR A 17 12.04 -5.69 -9.21
CA TYR A 17 12.33 -6.84 -10.06
C TYR A 17 13.79 -7.29 -10.00
N ALA A 18 14.71 -6.39 -9.67
CA ALA A 18 16.10 -6.72 -9.41
C ALA A 18 16.32 -7.32 -8.00
N GLY A 19 15.32 -7.28 -7.12
CA GLY A 19 15.47 -7.71 -5.72
C GLY A 19 16.32 -6.76 -4.88
N ASP A 20 16.46 -5.49 -5.30
CA ASP A 20 17.27 -4.49 -4.59
C ASP A 20 16.49 -3.84 -3.46
N PHE A 21 16.36 -4.55 -2.34
CA PHE A 21 15.63 -4.08 -1.15
C PHE A 21 16.30 -2.85 -0.52
N THR A 22 17.62 -2.87 -0.34
CA THR A 22 18.37 -1.81 0.34
C THR A 22 18.45 -0.53 -0.51
N GLY A 23 18.64 -0.67 -1.82
CA GLY A 23 18.67 0.47 -2.74
C GLY A 23 17.32 1.16 -2.84
N LEU A 24 16.23 0.40 -2.83
CA LEU A 24 14.87 0.95 -2.76
C LEU A 24 14.62 1.66 -1.43
N GLU A 25 14.97 1.04 -0.30
CA GLU A 25 14.81 1.63 1.04
C GLU A 25 15.54 2.97 1.14
N THR A 26 16.81 3.00 0.74
CA THR A 26 17.65 4.20 0.77
C THR A 26 17.01 5.35 -0.01
N ARG A 27 16.45 5.05 -1.19
CA ARG A 27 15.79 6.07 -2.03
C ARG A 27 14.48 6.55 -1.43
N LEU A 28 13.68 5.66 -0.82
CA LEU A 28 12.43 6.03 -0.16
C LEU A 28 12.69 6.86 1.10
N SER A 29 13.67 6.49 1.91
CA SER A 29 14.09 7.27 3.09
C SER A 29 14.62 8.64 2.68
N ALA A 30 15.42 8.74 1.62
CA ALA A 30 15.88 10.04 1.10
C ALA A 30 14.75 10.96 0.61
N LEU A 31 13.61 10.40 0.17
CA LEU A 31 12.42 11.20 -0.18
C LEU A 31 11.67 11.69 1.04
N ARG A 32 11.65 10.89 2.12
CA ARG A 32 11.04 11.27 3.39
C ARG A 32 11.83 12.35 4.13
N GLU A 33 13.16 12.25 4.12
CA GLU A 33 14.09 13.22 4.76
C GLU A 33 14.06 14.60 4.11
N LYS A 34 13.58 14.71 2.86
CA LYS A 34 13.30 16.02 2.27
C LYS A 34 12.16 16.65 3.07
N PRO A 35 12.27 17.92 3.50
CA PRO A 35 11.23 18.54 4.28
C PRO A 35 9.93 18.49 3.48
N LEU A 36 8.99 17.67 3.93
CA LEU A 36 7.67 17.45 3.33
C LEU A 36 6.79 18.66 3.68
N VAL A 37 7.18 19.83 3.17
CA VAL A 37 6.59 21.14 3.49
C VAL A 37 5.20 21.29 2.87
N LYS A 38 4.90 20.54 1.81
CA LYS A 38 3.65 20.67 1.05
C LYS A 38 2.82 19.39 1.12
N SER A 39 1.50 19.55 1.20
CA SER A 39 0.51 18.45 1.10
C SER A 39 0.73 17.56 -0.16
N ASN A 40 1.30 18.13 -1.22
CA ASN A 40 1.61 17.40 -2.45
C ASN A 40 2.75 16.36 -2.29
N ASP A 41 3.66 16.56 -1.33
CA ASP A 41 4.82 15.68 -1.14
C ASP A 41 4.39 14.33 -0.53
N TYR A 42 3.45 14.37 0.43
CA TYR A 42 2.78 13.18 0.96
C TYR A 42 1.95 12.46 -0.10
N SER A 43 1.30 13.22 -0.99
CA SER A 43 0.51 12.66 -2.09
C SER A 43 1.41 11.93 -3.10
N ASN A 44 2.61 12.46 -3.37
CA ASN A 44 3.62 11.80 -4.18
C ASN A 44 4.12 10.50 -3.54
N LEU A 45 4.41 10.51 -2.24
CA LEU A 45 4.86 9.30 -1.55
C LEU A 45 3.78 8.20 -1.55
N ARG A 46 2.51 8.56 -1.31
CA ARG A 46 1.36 7.65 -1.44
C ARG A 46 1.25 7.08 -2.86
N ARG A 47 1.45 7.92 -3.88
CA ARG A 47 1.47 7.50 -5.29
C ARG A 47 2.58 6.48 -5.53
N LEU A 48 3.79 6.71 -5.01
CA LEU A 48 4.90 5.77 -5.15
C LEU A 48 4.61 4.43 -4.51
N MET A 49 4.06 4.42 -3.29
CA MET A 49 3.66 3.18 -2.62
C MET A 49 2.52 2.43 -3.32
N SER A 50 1.76 3.09 -4.20
CA SER A 50 0.69 2.43 -4.95
C SER A 50 1.19 1.40 -5.97
N VAL A 51 2.48 1.41 -6.30
CA VAL A 51 3.12 0.49 -7.24
C VAL A 51 3.13 -0.96 -6.75
N PHE A 52 3.08 -1.17 -5.43
CA PHE A 52 3.10 -2.47 -4.77
C PHE A 52 1.73 -3.17 -4.79
N GLU A 53 1.04 -3.13 -5.92
CA GLU A 53 -0.25 -3.78 -6.11
C GLU A 53 -0.09 -5.26 -6.51
N PRO A 54 -0.95 -6.18 -6.04
CA PRO A 54 -0.95 -7.60 -6.46
C PRO A 54 -1.37 -7.78 -7.92
N SER A 55 -0.49 -7.39 -8.85
CA SER A 55 -0.71 -7.41 -10.29
C SER A 55 0.34 -8.21 -11.07
N ASP A 56 1.58 -8.28 -10.57
CA ASP A 56 2.70 -9.01 -11.18
C ASP A 56 3.28 -9.99 -10.15
N PRO A 57 3.42 -11.29 -10.48
CA PRO A 57 4.02 -12.29 -9.58
C PRO A 57 5.39 -11.92 -9.01
N ARG A 58 6.22 -11.19 -9.77
CA ARG A 58 7.53 -10.72 -9.30
C ARG A 58 7.38 -9.65 -8.22
N MET A 59 6.39 -8.78 -8.37
CA MET A 59 6.07 -7.77 -7.36
C MET A 59 5.49 -8.44 -6.10
N VAL A 60 4.67 -9.48 -6.27
CA VAL A 60 4.18 -10.29 -5.14
C VAL A 60 5.36 -10.86 -4.35
N ALA A 61 6.27 -11.57 -5.02
CA ALA A 61 7.44 -12.17 -4.39
C ALA A 61 8.34 -11.12 -3.71
N PHE A 62 8.52 -9.96 -4.33
CA PHE A 62 9.30 -8.87 -3.75
C PHE A 62 8.67 -8.33 -2.46
N VAL A 63 7.39 -7.99 -2.48
CA VAL A 63 6.69 -7.44 -1.31
C VAL A 63 6.57 -8.47 -0.18
N GLU A 64 6.58 -9.76 -0.51
CA GLU A 64 6.64 -10.86 0.46
C GLU A 64 8.00 -10.98 1.13
N ALA A 65 9.08 -10.92 0.35
CA ALA A 65 10.44 -11.09 0.86
C ALA A 65 11.00 -9.84 1.55
N TRP A 66 10.48 -8.65 1.22
CA TRP A 66 11.02 -7.39 1.71
C TRP A 66 11.03 -7.25 3.24
N PRO A 67 9.91 -7.44 3.98
CA PRO A 67 9.94 -7.33 5.43
C PRO A 67 10.84 -8.38 6.09
N GLU A 68 10.99 -9.57 5.50
CA GLU A 68 11.88 -10.62 6.02
C GLU A 68 13.37 -10.31 5.78
N THR A 69 13.67 -9.56 4.72
CA THR A 69 15.04 -9.18 4.36
C THR A 69 15.48 -7.91 5.09
N VAL A 70 14.56 -6.97 5.27
CA VAL A 70 14.78 -5.69 5.97
C VAL A 70 13.73 -5.55 7.06
N ASN A 71 13.98 -6.24 8.18
CA ASN A 71 13.04 -6.34 9.31
C ASN A 71 12.76 -4.98 9.99
N ASP A 72 13.65 -4.00 9.84
CA ASP A 72 13.57 -2.68 10.48
C ASP A 72 13.16 -1.58 9.47
N SER A 73 12.17 -1.90 8.61
CA SER A 73 11.69 -0.97 7.58
C SER A 73 10.20 -0.69 7.68
N SER A 74 9.86 0.52 8.10
CA SER A 74 8.47 1.02 8.09
C SER A 74 7.89 1.04 6.68
N PHE A 75 8.71 1.23 5.64
CA PHE A 75 8.29 1.16 4.24
C PHE A 75 7.90 -0.27 3.83
N ALA A 76 8.73 -1.26 4.15
CA ALA A 76 8.47 -2.66 3.82
C ALA A 76 7.18 -3.15 4.47
N HIS A 77 7.02 -2.88 5.77
CA HIS A 77 5.81 -3.23 6.52
C HIS A 77 4.57 -2.50 5.98
N SER A 78 4.69 -1.22 5.63
CA SER A 78 3.57 -0.47 5.04
C SER A 78 3.20 -0.98 3.64
N ALA A 79 4.19 -1.29 2.79
CA ALA A 79 3.98 -1.87 1.47
C ALA A 79 3.24 -3.21 1.58
N ARG A 80 3.68 -4.09 2.49
CA ARG A 80 3.04 -5.38 2.75
C ARG A 80 1.61 -5.23 3.24
N SER A 81 1.36 -4.26 4.13
CA SER A 81 0.01 -3.95 4.60
C SER A 81 -0.93 -3.52 3.46
N PHE A 82 -0.49 -2.58 2.61
CA PHE A 82 -1.28 -2.13 1.47
C PHE A 82 -1.55 -3.24 0.46
N PHE A 83 -0.53 -4.04 0.16
CA PHE A 83 -0.63 -5.19 -0.74
C PHE A 83 -1.70 -6.18 -0.26
N LEU A 84 -1.59 -6.63 1.00
CA LEU A 84 -2.51 -7.59 1.60
C LEU A 84 -3.93 -7.04 1.65
N ARG A 85 -4.10 -5.77 2.01
CA ARG A 85 -5.44 -5.15 2.03
C ARG A 85 -6.05 -5.10 0.63
N ARG A 86 -5.31 -4.67 -0.39
CA ARG A 86 -5.84 -4.63 -1.77
C ARG A 86 -6.22 -6.01 -2.23
N GLY A 87 -5.37 -7.01 -1.98
CA GLY A 87 -5.66 -8.42 -2.26
C GLY A 87 -6.91 -8.92 -1.54
N ALA A 88 -7.08 -8.59 -0.26
CA ALA A 88 -8.25 -8.99 0.54
C ALA A 88 -9.56 -8.50 -0.10
N TRP A 89 -9.61 -7.21 -0.48
CA TRP A 89 -10.78 -6.64 -1.13
C TRP A 89 -11.02 -7.18 -2.53
N GLY A 90 -9.96 -7.47 -3.29
CA GLY A 90 -10.06 -8.16 -4.58
C GLY A 90 -10.68 -9.55 -4.45
N MET A 91 -10.26 -10.33 -3.45
CA MET A 91 -10.79 -11.68 -3.17
C MET A 91 -12.25 -11.66 -2.68
N ARG A 92 -12.61 -10.69 -1.82
CA ARG A 92 -14.00 -10.53 -1.33
C ARG A 92 -14.94 -10.06 -2.44
N GLY A 93 -14.46 -9.20 -3.32
CA GLY A 93 -15.28 -8.46 -4.28
C GLY A 93 -16.13 -7.36 -3.62
N GLU A 94 -17.02 -6.78 -4.42
CA GLU A 94 -17.82 -5.61 -4.06
C GLU A 94 -19.21 -5.96 -3.51
N ALA A 95 -19.61 -7.23 -3.58
CA ALA A 95 -20.92 -7.67 -3.12
C ALA A 95 -21.11 -7.46 -1.61
N TYR A 96 -22.39 -7.40 -1.19
CA TYR A 96 -22.72 -7.45 0.23
C TYR A 96 -22.24 -8.76 0.85
N ALA A 97 -21.89 -8.73 2.13
CA ALA A 97 -21.38 -9.92 2.85
C ALA A 97 -22.34 -11.12 2.75
N LYS A 98 -23.66 -10.88 2.82
CA LYS A 98 -24.69 -11.93 2.66
C LYS A 98 -24.70 -12.60 1.28
N CYS A 99 -24.10 -11.97 0.27
CA CYS A 99 -24.01 -12.47 -1.11
C CYS A 99 -22.57 -12.93 -1.44
N THR A 100 -21.66 -12.89 -0.47
CA THR A 100 -20.26 -13.30 -0.65
C THR A 100 -20.09 -14.73 -0.16
N PRO A 101 -19.40 -15.62 -0.89
CA PRO A 101 -19.11 -16.97 -0.42
C PRO A 101 -18.38 -16.95 0.94
N PRO A 102 -18.71 -17.85 1.89
CA PRO A 102 -18.06 -17.87 3.20
C PRO A 102 -16.53 -17.99 3.15
N GLN A 103 -16.01 -18.78 2.21
CA GLN A 103 -14.58 -18.96 1.99
C GLN A 103 -13.88 -17.63 1.61
N ALA A 104 -14.52 -16.81 0.77
CA ALA A 104 -13.96 -15.51 0.39
C ALA A 104 -13.97 -14.52 1.56
N LEU A 105 -14.96 -14.60 2.45
CA LEU A 105 -15.00 -13.81 3.68
C LEU A 105 -13.89 -14.21 4.66
N GLU A 106 -13.61 -15.50 4.78
CA GLU A 106 -12.54 -16.03 5.63
C GLU A 106 -11.16 -15.59 5.11
N VAL A 107 -10.89 -15.77 3.82
CA VAL A 107 -9.66 -15.29 3.17
C VAL A 107 -9.49 -13.78 3.36
N HIS A 108 -10.56 -13.01 3.12
CA HIS A 108 -10.54 -11.56 3.36
C HIS A 108 -10.20 -11.24 4.82
N HIS A 109 -10.85 -11.89 5.79
CA HIS A 109 -10.60 -11.66 7.20
C HIS A 109 -9.14 -11.90 7.58
N ASN A 110 -8.59 -13.05 7.16
CA ASN A 110 -7.21 -13.43 7.45
C ASN A 110 -6.21 -12.44 6.83
N MET A 111 -6.42 -12.02 5.57
CA MET A 111 -5.57 -11.04 4.92
C MET A 111 -5.65 -9.66 5.57
N ILE A 112 -6.82 -9.22 6.04
CA ILE A 112 -6.98 -7.96 6.76
C ILE A 112 -6.29 -8.00 8.13
N GLN A 113 -6.34 -9.13 8.84
CA GLN A 113 -5.60 -9.30 10.10
C GLN A 113 -4.09 -9.16 9.86
N GLN A 114 -3.54 -9.86 8.87
CA GLN A 114 -2.12 -9.75 8.51
C GLN A 114 -1.74 -8.33 8.09
N ALA A 115 -2.56 -7.67 7.26
CA ALA A 115 -2.34 -6.28 6.88
C ALA A 115 -2.28 -5.35 8.09
N THR A 116 -3.15 -5.59 9.08
CA THR A 116 -3.19 -4.79 10.32
C THR A 116 -1.95 -5.03 11.17
N ALA A 117 -1.47 -6.28 11.27
CA ALA A 117 -0.24 -6.61 11.98
C ALA A 117 0.96 -5.87 11.37
N HIS A 118 1.15 -5.94 10.05
CA HIS A 118 2.24 -5.20 9.39
C HIS A 118 2.13 -3.68 9.57
N ALA A 119 0.92 -3.11 9.50
CA ALA A 119 0.75 -1.67 9.74
C ALA A 119 1.10 -1.26 11.18
N ARG A 120 0.84 -2.12 12.17
CA ARG A 120 1.27 -1.88 13.56
C ARG A 120 2.79 -1.93 13.68
N CYS A 121 3.45 -2.95 13.11
CA CYS A 121 4.90 -3.01 13.09
C CYS A 121 5.50 -1.74 12.49
N ALA A 122 4.96 -1.24 11.37
CA ALA A 122 5.44 -0.01 10.75
C ALA A 122 5.33 1.24 11.66
N LEU A 123 4.28 1.32 12.51
CA LEU A 123 4.12 2.41 13.49
C LEU A 123 4.99 2.22 14.74
N GLU A 124 5.22 0.98 15.16
CA GLU A 124 6.12 0.67 16.27
C GLU A 124 7.57 1.04 15.93
N LEU A 125 7.95 0.86 14.66
CA LEU A 125 9.25 1.30 14.13
C LEU A 125 9.33 2.82 13.96
N ASP A 126 8.20 3.46 13.63
CA ASP A 126 8.15 4.88 13.30
C ASP A 126 6.75 5.47 13.52
N GLU A 127 6.56 6.09 14.67
CA GLU A 127 5.25 6.58 15.14
C GLU A 127 4.67 7.67 14.25
N ASP A 128 5.54 8.51 13.66
CA ASP A 128 5.16 9.62 12.79
C ASP A 128 5.02 9.20 11.31
N PHE A 129 5.07 7.90 11.01
CA PHE A 129 4.96 7.42 9.65
C PHE A 129 3.52 7.51 9.13
N ILE A 130 3.23 8.62 8.45
CA ILE A 130 1.89 8.92 7.89
C ILE A 130 1.35 7.79 7.02
N LEU A 131 2.21 7.07 6.28
CA LEU A 131 1.77 5.93 5.47
C LEU A 131 1.30 4.74 6.30
N ALA A 132 1.93 4.46 7.43
CA ALA A 132 1.47 3.41 8.34
C ALA A 132 0.18 3.81 9.05
N SER A 133 0.04 5.08 9.42
CA SER A 133 -1.22 5.64 9.91
C SER A 133 -2.36 5.51 8.89
N ASP A 134 -2.11 5.85 7.62
CA ASP A 134 -3.07 5.64 6.52
C ASP A 134 -3.46 4.17 6.40
N ALA A 135 -2.50 3.25 6.50
CA ALA A 135 -2.75 1.82 6.42
C ALA A 135 -3.70 1.33 7.54
N LEU A 136 -3.62 1.89 8.75
CA LEU A 136 -4.56 1.59 9.83
C LEU A 136 -5.91 2.29 9.69
N LEU A 137 -5.97 3.51 9.16
CA LEU A 137 -7.20 4.33 9.11
C LEU A 137 -8.07 4.08 7.87
N LEU A 138 -7.50 3.58 6.77
CA LEU A 138 -8.23 3.27 5.55
C LEU A 138 -9.43 2.28 5.67
N PRO A 139 -9.49 1.27 6.57
CA PRO A 139 -10.66 0.41 6.64
C PRO A 139 -11.86 1.15 7.25
N PHE A 140 -11.63 2.17 8.08
CA PHE A 140 -12.69 2.99 8.66
C PHE A 140 -13.37 3.88 7.60
N PHE A 141 -12.58 4.45 6.69
CA PHE A 141 -13.12 5.28 5.61
C PHE A 141 -13.96 4.47 4.61
N ARG A 142 -13.54 3.25 4.25
CA ARG A 142 -14.28 2.40 3.31
C ARG A 142 -15.51 1.75 3.94
N ALA A 143 -15.47 1.43 5.24
CA ALA A 143 -16.66 0.97 5.98
C ALA A 143 -17.72 2.07 6.13
N LYS A 144 -17.30 3.34 6.25
CA LYS A 144 -18.21 4.49 6.28
C LYS A 144 -18.82 4.76 4.90
N LEU A 145 -18.04 4.69 3.82
CA LEU A 145 -18.55 4.81 2.45
C LEU A 145 -19.44 3.61 2.03
N GLY A 146 -19.21 2.41 2.56
CA GLY A 146 -20.12 1.28 2.39
C GLY A 146 -21.49 1.43 3.08
N ARG A 147 -21.61 2.33 4.06
CA ARG A 147 -22.90 2.71 4.67
C ARG A 147 -23.62 3.83 3.93
N THR A 148 -22.92 4.58 3.08
CA THR A 148 -23.50 5.66 2.27
C THR A 148 -23.10 5.46 0.81
N GLY A 149 -23.86 4.61 0.11
CA GLY A 149 -24.08 4.63 -1.34
C GLY A 149 -22.85 4.80 -2.23
N LEU A 150 -22.29 3.68 -2.69
CA LEU A 150 -21.50 3.65 -3.93
C LEU A 150 -22.46 3.73 -5.12
N GLN A 151 -23.10 4.88 -5.25
CA GLN A 151 -23.84 5.29 -6.45
C GLN A 151 -23.46 6.72 -6.73
N THR A 152 -22.34 6.89 -7.43
CA THR A 152 -21.97 8.02 -8.31
C THR A 152 -20.45 8.01 -8.49
N TYR A 153 -19.97 7.27 -9.49
CA TYR A 153 -18.79 7.66 -10.31
C TYR A 153 -18.63 6.66 -11.46
N ARG A 154 -19.67 6.52 -12.29
CA ARG A 154 -19.56 5.88 -13.60
C ARG A 154 -20.49 6.49 -14.65
N ASP A 155 -20.76 7.78 -14.51
CA ASP A 155 -21.46 8.56 -15.53
C ASP A 155 -20.74 9.89 -15.69
N ARG A 156 -19.74 9.90 -16.57
CA ARG A 156 -19.23 11.06 -17.32
C ARG A 156 -18.09 10.62 -18.23
N SER A 157 -18.43 9.87 -19.28
CA SER A 157 -17.82 10.05 -20.61
C SER A 157 -18.71 9.40 -21.65
N VAL A 158 -18.84 10.05 -22.81
CA VAL A 158 -19.61 9.70 -24.03
C VAL A 158 -21.07 10.17 -23.98
N PRO A 159 -21.53 11.01 -24.93
CA PRO A 159 -21.12 11.15 -26.33
C PRO A 159 -19.92 12.07 -26.59
#